data_AF-A0A4R7CT96-F1
#
_entry.id   AF-A0A4R7CT96-F1
#
_cell.length_a   1.000
_cell.length_b   1.000
_cell.length_c   1.000
_cell.angle_alpha   90.00
_cell.angle_beta   90.00
_cell.angle_gamma   90.00
#
_symmetry.space_group_name_H-M   'P 1'
#
loop_
_entity.id
_entity.type
_entity.pdbx_description
1 polymer ?
#
loop_
_entity_poly.entity_id
_entity_poly.type
_entity_poly.pdbx_seq_one_letter_code
_entity_poly.pdbx_strand_id
1 'polypeptide(L)'
;MQYVFKHTHPYNPFIDYSTEKLIVGTLPPPRFTTGELKDGDVDFCYGSKDGQLWPILNKIFDLNLKFETTVEAIAQRKAFLKHRKIGVCDIVASAEREKIDASDIGMQNIELRDVLSYLEKYTKVHTLLFTGGNSKNGPEYFFRKHLKEYSVSLVRISDEVPRIHEFIHPSTGKTIKTVSLIAPSGAANRAVGSLKEYKKMKLQDATFNTVDFRVLQYKDFF
;
A
#
# COMPACT_ATOMS: atom_id res chain seq x y z
N MET A 1 -17.18 -0.97 30.81
CA MET A 1 -16.54 -1.52 29.59
C MET A 1 -15.99 -0.35 28.80
N GLN A 2 -14.72 -0.40 28.45
CA GLN A 2 -14.08 0.60 27.57
C GLN A 2 -14.65 0.42 26.16
N TYR A 3 -14.99 1.53 25.48
CA TYR A 3 -15.47 1.48 24.10
C TYR A 3 -14.35 0.97 23.18
N VAL A 4 -14.63 -0.05 22.38
CA VAL A 4 -13.72 -0.60 21.37
C VAL A 4 -14.28 -0.27 20.00
N PHE A 5 -13.52 0.50 19.22
CA PHE A 5 -13.91 0.86 17.85
C PHE A 5 -13.61 -0.29 16.89
N LYS A 6 -14.62 -0.70 16.12
CA LYS A 6 -14.46 -1.69 15.05
C LYS A 6 -14.02 -1.00 13.75
N HIS A 7 -12.72 -1.07 13.46
CA HIS A 7 -12.13 -0.50 12.24
C HIS A 7 -12.25 -1.52 11.10
N THR A 8 -13.20 -1.30 10.19
CA THR A 8 -13.42 -2.16 9.01
C THR A 8 -12.98 -1.45 7.74
N HIS A 9 -12.28 -2.17 6.86
CA HIS A 9 -11.89 -1.62 5.57
C HIS A 9 -13.15 -1.32 4.72
N PRO A 10 -13.35 -0.08 4.23
CA PRO A 10 -14.60 0.33 3.58
C PRO A 10 -14.77 -0.18 2.14
N TYR A 11 -13.67 -0.45 1.44
CA TYR A 11 -13.71 -0.87 0.04
C TYR A 11 -13.40 -2.34 -0.14
N ASN A 12 -14.08 -3.00 -1.07
CA ASN A 12 -13.61 -4.27 -1.63
C ASN A 12 -12.28 -4.05 -2.38
N PRO A 13 -11.43 -5.09 -2.49
CA PRO A 13 -10.25 -5.03 -3.34
C PRO A 13 -10.60 -4.61 -4.77
N PHE A 14 -9.87 -3.64 -5.31
CA PHE A 14 -10.00 -3.22 -6.70
C PHE A 14 -9.09 -4.07 -7.56
N ILE A 15 -9.61 -5.19 -8.10
CA ILE A 15 -8.84 -6.15 -8.90
C ILE A 15 -9.75 -6.68 -10.01
N ASP A 16 -9.18 -6.90 -11.20
CA ASP A 16 -9.86 -7.56 -12.32
C ASP A 16 -8.96 -8.61 -13.02
N TYR A 17 -9.52 -9.34 -13.98
CA TYR A 17 -8.80 -10.39 -14.74
C TYR A 17 -7.71 -9.86 -15.69
N SER A 18 -7.58 -8.54 -15.84
CA SER A 18 -6.49 -7.91 -16.58
C SER A 18 -5.34 -7.46 -15.68
N THR A 19 -5.53 -7.49 -14.36
CA THR A 19 -4.56 -6.99 -13.38
C THR A 19 -3.27 -7.82 -13.39
N GLU A 20 -2.12 -7.13 -13.47
CA GLU A 20 -0.78 -7.72 -13.54
C GLU A 20 0.05 -7.39 -12.27
N LYS A 21 -0.21 -6.23 -11.65
CA LYS A 21 0.43 -5.80 -10.40
C LYS A 21 -0.62 -5.48 -9.35
N LEU A 22 -0.36 -5.79 -8.08
CA LEU A 22 -1.26 -5.49 -6.97
C LEU A 22 -0.56 -4.60 -5.95
N ILE A 23 -1.08 -3.39 -5.74
CA ILE A 23 -0.68 -2.54 -4.61
C ILE A 23 -1.27 -3.13 -3.34
N VAL A 24 -0.44 -3.34 -2.33
CA VAL A 24 -0.86 -3.91 -1.04
C VAL A 24 -0.45 -2.96 0.09
N GLY A 25 -1.45 -2.30 0.68
CA GLY A 25 -1.31 -1.48 1.88
C GLY A 25 -1.73 -2.20 3.15
N THR A 26 -1.78 -1.46 4.26
CA THR A 26 -2.19 -2.03 5.55
C THR A 26 -3.70 -1.92 5.74
N LEU A 27 -4.19 -0.72 6.07
CA LEU A 27 -5.58 -0.37 6.34
C LEU A 27 -5.72 1.15 6.21
N PRO A 28 -6.80 1.70 5.61
CA PRO A 28 -7.00 3.14 5.54
C PRO A 28 -7.24 3.74 6.94
N PRO A 29 -7.19 5.08 7.11
CA PRO A 29 -7.50 5.71 8.40
C PRO A 29 -8.93 5.40 8.88
N PRO A 30 -9.20 5.29 10.20
CA PRO A 30 -10.52 4.91 10.75
C PRO A 30 -11.72 5.71 10.22
N ARG A 31 -11.52 7.00 9.89
CA ARG A 31 -12.57 7.86 9.34
C ARG A 31 -13.14 7.37 8.00
N PHE A 32 -12.38 6.56 7.28
CA PHE A 32 -12.84 5.91 6.06
C PHE A 32 -13.84 4.78 6.36
N THR A 33 -13.79 4.17 7.55
CA THR A 33 -14.82 3.23 8.02
C THR A 33 -16.14 3.94 8.31
N THR A 34 -16.09 5.14 8.90
CA THR A 34 -17.30 5.91 9.27
C THR A 34 -17.85 6.78 8.15
N GLY A 35 -17.05 7.05 7.11
CA GLY A 35 -17.40 7.99 6.04
C GLY A 35 -17.19 9.46 6.42
N GLU A 36 -16.59 9.74 7.59
CA GLU A 36 -16.28 11.09 8.08
C GLU A 36 -15.01 11.63 7.42
N LEU A 37 -15.03 11.72 6.09
CA LEU A 37 -13.91 12.14 5.27
C LEU A 37 -13.56 13.61 5.52
N LYS A 38 -12.27 13.93 5.46
CA LYS A 38 -11.78 15.30 5.55
C LYS A 38 -11.79 15.97 4.19
N ASP A 39 -11.86 17.30 4.17
CA ASP A 39 -11.55 18.08 2.97
C ASP A 39 -10.15 17.69 2.43
N GLY A 40 -10.10 17.30 1.16
CA GLY A 40 -8.90 16.78 0.51
C GLY A 40 -8.80 15.25 0.45
N ASP A 41 -9.64 14.53 1.21
CA ASP A 41 -9.77 13.08 1.03
C ASP A 41 -10.51 12.80 -0.29
N VAL A 42 -10.32 11.60 -0.82
CA VAL A 42 -11.11 11.01 -1.91
C VAL A 42 -11.66 9.69 -1.43
N ASP A 43 -12.95 9.44 -1.61
CA ASP A 43 -13.60 8.20 -1.17
C ASP A 43 -13.22 7.00 -2.07
N PHE A 44 -11.95 6.62 -2.01
CA PHE A 44 -11.36 5.50 -2.74
C PHE A 44 -10.10 4.99 -2.02
N CYS A 45 -9.59 3.83 -2.43
CA CYS A 45 -8.36 3.25 -1.89
C CYS A 45 -7.20 4.26 -1.91
N TYR A 46 -6.44 4.33 -0.81
CA TYR A 46 -5.38 5.33 -0.58
C TYR A 46 -5.82 6.80 -0.71
N GLY A 47 -7.13 7.08 -0.68
CA GLY A 47 -7.66 8.42 -0.90
C GLY A 47 -7.47 9.40 0.24
N SER A 48 -6.85 8.99 1.35
CA SER A 48 -6.50 9.89 2.46
C SER A 48 -5.58 11.01 1.99
N LYS A 49 -5.93 12.26 2.29
CA LYS A 49 -5.07 13.44 2.08
C LYS A 49 -3.76 13.40 2.85
N ASP A 50 -3.72 12.60 3.93
CA ASP A 50 -2.54 12.39 4.76
C ASP A 50 -1.59 11.34 4.12
N GLY A 51 -2.05 10.63 3.09
CA GLY A 51 -1.30 9.67 2.30
C GLY A 51 -0.63 10.31 1.07
N GLN A 52 0.46 9.69 0.62
CA GLN A 52 1.30 10.23 -0.46
C GLN A 52 1.27 9.39 -1.75
N LEU A 53 0.50 8.30 -1.81
CA LEU A 53 0.49 7.40 -2.98
C LEU A 53 0.01 8.15 -4.22
N TRP A 54 -1.19 8.73 -4.17
CA TRP A 54 -1.75 9.46 -5.31
C TRP A 54 -0.92 10.69 -5.69
N PRO A 55 -0.42 11.53 -4.77
CA PRO A 55 0.53 12.59 -5.11
C PRO A 55 1.80 12.09 -5.82
N ILE A 56 2.38 10.97 -5.37
CA ILE A 56 3.56 10.36 -6.00
C ILE A 56 3.23 9.90 -7.43
N LEU A 57 2.14 9.14 -7.61
CA LEU A 57 1.74 8.64 -8.92
C LEU A 57 1.33 9.79 -9.87
N ASN A 58 0.68 10.83 -9.34
CA ASN A 58 0.34 12.03 -10.08
C ASN A 58 1.59 12.71 -10.66
N LYS A 59 2.67 12.80 -9.88
CA LYS A 59 3.96 13.33 -10.35
C LYS A 59 4.65 12.40 -11.36
N ILE A 60 4.62 11.09 -11.14
CA ILE A 60 5.30 10.13 -12.03
C ILE A 60 4.67 10.12 -13.43
N PHE A 61 3.35 10.19 -13.50
CA PHE A 61 2.58 9.97 -14.73
C PHE A 61 1.87 11.21 -15.27
N ASP A 62 2.10 12.38 -14.68
CA ASP A 62 1.48 13.65 -15.06
C ASP A 62 -0.06 13.57 -15.21
N LEU A 63 -0.71 13.03 -14.17
CA LEU A 63 -2.12 12.61 -14.25
C LEU A 63 -3.13 13.76 -14.08
N ASN A 64 -2.67 14.93 -13.64
CA ASN A 64 -3.51 16.07 -13.26
C ASN A 64 -4.73 15.66 -12.39
N LEU A 65 -4.47 14.88 -11.34
CA LEU A 65 -5.52 14.34 -10.46
C LEU A 65 -6.21 15.42 -9.64
N LYS A 66 -7.52 15.29 -9.48
CA LYS A 66 -8.30 15.98 -8.45
C LYS A 66 -8.17 15.27 -7.10
N PHE A 67 -8.08 16.07 -6.05
CA PHE A 67 -7.91 15.61 -4.66
C PHE A 67 -9.11 16.00 -3.78
N GLU A 68 -10.29 16.01 -4.38
CA GLU A 68 -11.55 16.30 -3.69
C GLU A 68 -12.42 15.04 -3.74
N THR A 69 -13.29 14.84 -2.74
CA THR A 69 -14.24 13.70 -2.73
C THR A 69 -15.32 13.93 -3.78
N THR A 70 -15.01 13.60 -5.03
CA THR A 70 -15.88 13.75 -6.20
C THR A 70 -15.87 12.47 -7.03
N VAL A 71 -16.95 12.25 -7.78
CA VAL A 71 -17.06 11.12 -8.72
C VAL A 71 -15.93 11.17 -9.75
N GLU A 72 -15.53 12.36 -10.19
CA GLU A 72 -14.44 12.56 -11.14
C GLU A 72 -13.08 12.13 -10.56
N ALA A 73 -12.76 12.54 -9.32
CA ALA A 73 -11.52 12.14 -8.66
C ALA A 73 -11.40 10.61 -8.49
N ILE A 74 -12.52 9.94 -8.21
CA ILE A 74 -12.60 8.47 -8.14
C ILE A 74 -12.43 7.86 -9.54
N ALA A 75 -13.08 8.43 -10.56
CA ALA A 75 -12.99 7.96 -11.94
C ALA A 75 -11.57 8.06 -12.49
N GLN A 76 -10.85 9.17 -12.25
CA GLN A 76 -9.45 9.34 -12.66
C GLN A 76 -8.55 8.23 -12.09
N ARG A 77 -8.71 7.92 -10.80
CA ARG A 77 -7.95 6.86 -10.12
C ARG A 77 -8.24 5.48 -10.70
N LYS A 78 -9.53 5.15 -10.90
CA LYS A 78 -9.94 3.88 -11.53
C LYS A 78 -9.44 3.76 -12.97
N ALA A 79 -9.50 4.83 -13.75
CA ALA A 79 -9.03 4.86 -15.13
C ALA A 79 -7.52 4.61 -15.21
N PHE A 80 -6.73 5.31 -14.38
CA PHE A 80 -5.30 5.10 -14.28
C PHE A 80 -4.95 3.65 -13.91
N LEU A 81 -5.57 3.12 -12.86
CA LEU A 81 -5.31 1.76 -12.37
C LEU A 81 -5.62 0.71 -13.44
N LYS A 82 -6.77 0.81 -14.12
CA LYS A 82 -7.14 -0.08 -15.22
C LYS A 82 -6.17 0.03 -16.39
N HIS A 83 -5.82 1.25 -16.80
CA HIS A 83 -4.90 1.47 -17.92
C HIS A 83 -3.51 0.85 -17.65
N ARG A 84 -3.02 0.94 -16.41
CA ARG A 84 -1.74 0.34 -15.98
C ARG A 84 -1.85 -1.12 -15.55
N LYS A 85 -3.05 -1.72 -15.58
CA LYS A 85 -3.33 -3.08 -15.09
C LYS A 85 -2.90 -3.28 -13.63
N ILE A 86 -3.17 -2.28 -12.80
CA ILE A 86 -2.83 -2.25 -11.39
C ILE A 86 -4.11 -2.43 -10.56
N GLY A 87 -4.07 -3.38 -9.63
CA GLY A 87 -5.09 -3.55 -8.62
C GLY A 87 -4.66 -2.94 -7.29
N VAL A 88 -5.60 -2.83 -6.35
CA VAL A 88 -5.34 -2.41 -4.97
C VAL A 88 -6.04 -3.34 -3.99
N CYS A 89 -5.30 -3.86 -3.01
CA CYS A 89 -5.81 -4.71 -1.94
C CYS A 89 -5.00 -4.49 -0.66
N ASP A 90 -5.50 -3.65 0.23
CA ASP A 90 -4.93 -3.56 1.58
C ASP A 90 -5.14 -4.88 2.33
N ILE A 91 -4.15 -5.28 3.12
CA ILE A 91 -4.06 -6.64 3.68
C ILE A 91 -4.95 -6.87 4.91
N VAL A 92 -5.31 -5.80 5.64
CA VAL A 92 -6.18 -5.91 6.81
C VAL A 92 -7.63 -5.71 6.37
N ALA A 93 -8.48 -6.68 6.65
CA ALA A 93 -9.92 -6.60 6.42
C ALA A 93 -10.60 -5.79 7.54
N SER A 94 -10.25 -6.10 8.78
CA SER A 94 -10.75 -5.40 9.96
C SER A 94 -9.77 -5.48 11.13
N ALA A 95 -9.91 -4.58 12.09
CA ALA A 95 -9.21 -4.60 13.37
C ALA A 95 -10.04 -3.88 14.44
N GLU A 96 -9.70 -4.12 15.70
CA GLU A 96 -10.24 -3.39 16.85
C GLU A 96 -9.26 -2.33 17.33
N ARG A 97 -9.79 -1.23 17.86
CA ARG A 97 -9.00 -0.10 18.36
C ARG A 97 -9.60 0.48 19.65
N GLU A 98 -8.79 0.56 20.70
CA GLU A 98 -9.11 1.35 21.89
C GLU A 98 -8.95 2.85 21.63
N LYS A 99 -7.92 3.21 20.86
CA LYS A 99 -7.66 4.60 20.42
C LYS A 99 -7.88 4.71 18.92
N ILE A 100 -8.78 5.62 18.53
CA ILE A 100 -9.13 5.86 17.13
C ILE A 100 -8.07 6.75 16.47
N ASP A 101 -7.02 6.13 15.95
CA ASP A 101 -6.00 6.78 15.11
C ASP A 101 -5.59 5.88 13.92
N ALA A 102 -4.75 6.41 13.04
CA ALA A 102 -4.26 5.71 11.85
C ALA A 102 -2.95 4.93 12.09
N SER A 103 -2.51 4.77 13.35
CA SER A 103 -1.28 4.04 13.65
C SER A 103 -1.48 2.55 13.46
N ASP A 104 -0.55 1.88 12.77
CA ASP A 104 -0.60 0.42 12.61
C ASP A 104 -0.37 -0.31 13.95
N ILE A 105 0.35 0.32 14.91
CA ILE A 105 0.68 -0.28 16.21
C ILE A 105 -0.57 -0.44 17.09
N GLY A 106 -1.55 0.45 16.95
CA GLY A 106 -2.76 0.47 17.77
C GLY A 106 -3.84 -0.55 17.37
N MET A 107 -3.60 -1.35 16.33
CA MET A 107 -4.54 -2.39 15.90
C MET A 107 -4.48 -3.61 16.81
N GLN A 108 -5.65 -4.08 17.24
CA GLN A 108 -5.88 -5.32 17.98
C GLN A 108 -6.82 -6.23 17.18
N ASN A 109 -6.89 -7.52 17.53
CA ASN A 109 -7.82 -8.50 16.93
C ASN A 109 -7.91 -8.39 15.39
N ILE A 110 -6.74 -8.37 14.75
CA ILE A 110 -6.59 -8.11 13.32
C ILE A 110 -7.11 -9.30 12.50
N GLU A 111 -8.03 -9.03 11.59
CA GLU A 111 -8.49 -9.95 10.56
C GLU A 111 -7.81 -9.61 9.23
N LEU A 112 -7.06 -10.56 8.68
CA LEU A 112 -6.39 -10.40 7.40
C LEU A 112 -7.29 -10.80 6.24
N ARG A 113 -7.12 -10.13 5.09
CA ARG A 113 -7.65 -10.61 3.82
C ARG A 113 -6.80 -11.76 3.30
N ASP A 114 -7.45 -12.71 2.63
CA ASP A 114 -6.75 -13.78 1.96
C ASP A 114 -6.22 -13.34 0.60
N VAL A 115 -5.01 -12.76 0.62
CA VAL A 115 -4.31 -12.30 -0.59
C VAL A 115 -4.00 -13.47 -1.53
N LEU A 116 -3.72 -14.67 -1.01
CA LEU A 116 -3.43 -15.85 -1.83
C LEU A 116 -4.66 -16.27 -2.63
N SER A 117 -5.84 -16.30 -2.02
CA SER A 117 -7.09 -16.55 -2.75
C SER A 117 -7.33 -15.56 -3.90
N TYR A 118 -6.97 -14.28 -3.73
CA TYR A 118 -7.05 -13.32 -4.84
C TYR A 118 -6.03 -13.60 -5.94
N LEU A 119 -4.81 -14.00 -5.61
CA LEU A 119 -3.78 -14.37 -6.58
C LEU A 119 -4.15 -15.65 -7.35
N GLU A 120 -4.81 -16.61 -6.69
CA GLU A 120 -5.36 -17.80 -7.32
C GLU A 120 -6.47 -17.44 -8.33
N LYS A 121 -7.37 -16.53 -7.96
CA LYS A 121 -8.45 -16.07 -8.85
C LYS A 121 -7.94 -15.21 -10.01
N TYR A 122 -7.04 -14.28 -9.74
CA TYR A 122 -6.54 -13.30 -10.71
C TYR A 122 -5.13 -13.66 -11.16
N THR A 123 -5.05 -14.76 -11.90
CA THR A 123 -3.77 -15.45 -12.20
C THR A 123 -2.77 -14.65 -13.06
N LYS A 124 -3.15 -13.49 -13.60
CA LYS A 124 -2.23 -12.57 -14.30
C LYS A 124 -1.38 -11.73 -13.35
N VAL A 125 -1.78 -11.63 -12.08
CA VAL A 125 -0.97 -10.91 -11.09
C VAL A 125 0.34 -11.66 -10.88
N HIS A 126 1.44 -11.02 -11.22
CA HIS A 126 2.79 -11.57 -11.08
C HIS A 126 3.67 -10.72 -10.15
N THR A 127 3.16 -9.59 -9.66
CA THR A 127 3.90 -8.71 -8.75
C THR A 127 3.01 -8.09 -7.68
N LEU A 128 3.46 -8.18 -6.42
CA LEU A 128 2.92 -7.45 -5.28
C LEU A 128 3.80 -6.24 -4.97
N LEU A 129 3.19 -5.05 -4.87
CA LEU A 129 3.83 -3.81 -4.49
C LEU A 129 3.40 -3.46 -3.06
N PHE A 130 4.21 -3.85 -2.07
CA PHE A 130 3.94 -3.49 -0.68
C PHE A 130 4.29 -2.03 -0.46
N THR A 131 3.31 -1.21 -0.07
CA THR A 131 3.54 0.21 0.23
C THR A 131 3.94 0.40 1.70
N GLY A 132 4.96 -0.33 2.10
CA GLY A 132 5.45 -0.45 3.46
C GLY A 132 6.21 -1.77 3.62
N GLY A 133 7.43 -1.71 4.15
CA GLY A 133 8.24 -2.92 4.35
C GLY A 133 7.80 -3.77 5.54
N ASN A 134 8.69 -4.66 5.98
CA ASN A 134 8.51 -5.53 7.14
C ASN A 134 8.55 -4.81 8.52
N SER A 135 8.08 -3.56 8.60
CA SER A 135 7.80 -2.93 9.89
C SER A 135 6.65 -3.65 10.58
N LYS A 136 6.62 -3.65 11.91
CA LYS A 136 5.53 -4.27 12.69
C LYS A 136 4.19 -3.75 12.19
N ASN A 137 3.27 -4.68 11.90
CA ASN A 137 1.94 -4.43 11.36
C ASN A 137 1.90 -3.75 9.98
N GLY A 138 3.00 -3.73 9.23
CA GLY A 138 3.02 -3.31 7.83
C GLY A 138 2.52 -4.40 6.88
N PRO A 139 2.34 -4.09 5.59
CA PRO A 139 1.75 -5.02 4.64
C PRO A 139 2.65 -6.23 4.39
N GLU A 140 3.97 -6.05 4.24
CA GLU A 140 4.90 -7.19 4.12
C GLU A 140 4.94 -8.04 5.39
N TYR A 141 4.86 -7.42 6.57
CA TYR A 141 4.86 -8.14 7.87
C TYR A 141 3.66 -9.08 7.98
N PHE A 142 2.46 -8.58 7.69
CA PHE A 142 1.25 -9.40 7.68
C PHE A 142 1.26 -10.43 6.57
N PHE A 143 1.79 -10.08 5.38
CA PHE A 143 1.89 -11.04 4.29
C PHE A 143 2.81 -12.21 4.64
N ARG A 144 3.93 -11.95 5.31
CA ARG A 144 4.80 -13.02 5.85
C ARG A 144 4.09 -13.90 6.86
N LYS A 145 3.22 -13.34 7.71
CA LYS A 145 2.38 -14.12 8.62
C LYS A 145 1.40 -15.00 7.83
N HIS A 146 0.72 -14.42 6.84
CA HIS A 146 -0.19 -15.11 5.94
C HIS A 146 0.50 -16.29 5.25
N LEU A 147 1.67 -16.09 4.63
CA LEU A 147 2.43 -17.16 3.96
C LEU A 147 2.81 -18.32 4.88
N LYS A 148 3.11 -18.05 6.16
CA LYS A 148 3.44 -19.10 7.14
C LYS A 148 2.28 -20.05 7.39
N GLU A 149 1.04 -19.55 7.38
CA GLU A 149 -0.17 -20.37 7.54
C GLU A 149 -0.32 -21.39 6.40
N TYR A 150 0.26 -21.11 5.24
CA TYR A 150 0.27 -21.97 4.06
C TYR A 150 1.61 -22.71 3.86
N SER A 151 2.54 -22.64 4.82
CA SER A 151 3.90 -23.19 4.70
C SER A 151 4.68 -22.70 3.47
N VAL A 152 4.41 -21.47 3.01
CA VAL A 152 5.05 -20.88 1.83
C VAL A 152 6.27 -20.06 2.25
N SER A 153 7.40 -20.32 1.59
CA SER A 153 8.65 -19.58 1.82
C SER A 153 8.73 -18.32 0.95
N LEU A 154 9.10 -17.20 1.56
CA LEU A 154 9.38 -15.94 0.88
C LEU A 154 10.89 -15.74 0.74
N VAL A 155 11.42 -16.05 -0.45
CA VAL A 155 12.85 -16.06 -0.77
C VAL A 155 13.33 -14.63 -1.05
N ARG A 156 14.43 -14.22 -0.42
CA ARG A 156 15.01 -12.88 -0.62
C ARG A 156 15.86 -12.86 -1.89
N ILE A 157 15.55 -11.92 -2.78
CA ILE A 157 16.29 -11.67 -4.02
C ILE A 157 17.21 -10.46 -3.88
N SER A 158 16.72 -9.38 -3.26
CA SER A 158 17.52 -8.19 -2.93
C SER A 158 17.12 -7.63 -1.56
N ASP A 159 18.14 -7.26 -0.78
CA ASP A 159 17.96 -6.62 0.52
C ASP A 159 18.12 -5.09 0.47
N GLU A 160 18.49 -4.55 -0.70
CA GLU A 160 18.52 -3.11 -0.93
C GLU A 160 17.10 -2.56 -1.01
N VAL A 161 16.87 -1.34 -0.52
CA VAL A 161 15.52 -0.73 -0.52
C VAL A 161 15.26 -0.12 -1.91
N PRO A 162 14.15 -0.50 -2.60
CA PRO A 162 13.07 -1.36 -2.11
C PRO A 162 13.41 -2.85 -2.20
N ARG A 163 13.16 -3.58 -1.11
CA ARG A 163 13.53 -4.99 -1.00
C ARG A 163 12.72 -5.84 -1.97
N ILE A 164 13.35 -6.84 -2.55
CA ILE A 164 12.72 -7.74 -3.51
C ILE A 164 12.75 -9.16 -2.95
N HIS A 165 11.59 -9.80 -2.96
CA HIS A 165 11.45 -11.21 -2.64
C HIS A 165 10.62 -11.91 -3.72
N GLU A 166 10.64 -13.24 -3.69
CA GLU A 166 9.80 -14.09 -4.51
C GLU A 166 9.23 -15.24 -3.67
N PHE A 167 8.06 -15.71 -4.05
CA PHE A 167 7.48 -16.94 -3.52
C PHE A 167 6.76 -17.70 -4.62
N ILE A 168 6.60 -19.00 -4.43
CA ILE A 168 5.79 -19.84 -5.32
C ILE A 168 4.38 -19.91 -4.71
N HIS A 169 3.37 -19.51 -5.47
CA HIS A 169 1.99 -19.59 -5.03
C HIS A 169 1.59 -21.06 -4.81
N PRO A 170 1.02 -21.42 -3.65
CA PRO A 170 0.81 -22.82 -3.26
C PRO A 170 -0.15 -23.56 -4.20
N SER A 171 -1.26 -22.93 -4.62
CA SER A 171 -2.24 -23.56 -5.53
C SER A 171 -1.86 -23.50 -7.01
N THR A 172 -1.40 -22.34 -7.50
CA THR A 172 -1.17 -22.11 -8.94
C THR A 172 0.25 -22.48 -9.41
N GLY A 173 1.20 -22.68 -8.49
CA GLY A 173 2.61 -22.95 -8.82
C GLY A 173 3.35 -21.77 -9.45
N LYS A 174 2.73 -20.59 -9.58
CA LYS A 174 3.34 -19.42 -10.20
C LYS A 174 4.32 -18.74 -9.26
N THR A 175 5.46 -18.32 -9.79
CA THR A 175 6.38 -17.41 -9.09
C THR A 175 5.78 -16.02 -9.05
N ILE A 176 5.66 -15.45 -7.85
CA ILE A 176 5.17 -14.10 -7.61
C ILE A 176 6.30 -13.28 -7.02
N LYS A 177 6.61 -12.15 -7.66
CA LYS A 177 7.57 -11.16 -7.16
C LYS A 177 6.89 -10.26 -6.13
N THR A 178 7.61 -9.91 -5.07
CA THR A 178 7.19 -8.85 -4.15
C THR A 178 8.24 -7.74 -4.12
N VAL A 179 7.76 -6.50 -4.04
CA VAL A 179 8.59 -5.30 -3.94
C VAL A 179 8.13 -4.50 -2.74
N SER A 180 9.02 -4.32 -1.78
CA SER A 180 8.75 -3.58 -0.54
C SER A 180 9.19 -2.14 -0.66
N LEU A 181 8.26 -1.31 -1.12
CA LEU A 181 8.45 0.12 -1.29
C LEU A 181 8.45 0.84 0.06
N ILE A 182 9.10 2.00 0.12
CA ILE A 182 9.00 2.92 1.25
C ILE A 182 7.56 3.39 1.34
N ALA A 183 6.95 3.28 2.54
CA ALA A 183 5.55 3.64 2.73
C ALA A 183 5.25 5.09 2.29
N PRO A 184 4.16 5.32 1.55
CA PRO A 184 3.73 6.64 1.10
C PRO A 184 2.94 7.33 2.22
N SER A 185 3.57 7.47 3.39
CA SER A 185 3.00 8.03 4.60
C SER A 185 4.00 8.97 5.26
N GLY A 186 3.49 10.04 5.87
CA GLY A 186 4.29 10.97 6.66
C GLY A 186 5.06 10.31 7.80
N ALA A 187 4.53 9.22 8.38
CA ALA A 187 5.20 8.45 9.42
C ALA A 187 6.56 7.88 8.99
N ALA A 188 6.72 7.59 7.69
CA ALA A 188 7.98 7.08 7.14
C ALA A 188 9.01 8.18 6.83
N ASN A 189 8.66 9.47 6.95
CA ASN A 189 9.58 10.57 6.61
C ASN A 189 10.85 10.57 7.46
N ARG A 190 10.76 10.18 8.74
CA ARG A 190 11.95 10.06 9.61
C ARG A 190 12.91 8.98 9.10
N ALA A 191 12.37 7.84 8.68
CA ALA A 191 13.16 6.74 8.12
C ALA A 191 13.77 7.12 6.77
N VAL A 192 13.03 7.82 5.89
CA VAL A 192 13.61 8.37 4.65
C VAL A 192 14.74 9.36 4.94
N GLY A 193 14.52 10.25 5.92
CA GLY A 193 15.50 11.25 6.35
C GLY A 193 16.82 10.68 6.87
N SER A 194 16.84 9.42 7.31
CA SER A 194 18.07 8.76 7.78
C SER A 194 18.85 8.06 6.67
N LEU A 195 18.27 7.84 5.48
CA LEU A 195 18.91 7.17 4.34
C LEU A 195 20.09 8.00 3.80
N LYS A 196 21.20 7.33 3.48
CA LYS A 196 22.42 7.99 2.97
C LYS A 196 22.18 8.63 1.61
N GLU A 197 21.46 7.94 0.74
CA GLU A 197 21.11 8.37 -0.61
C GLU A 197 20.23 9.63 -0.57
N TYR A 198 19.21 9.64 0.30
CA TYR A 198 18.37 10.81 0.53
C TYR A 198 19.18 12.01 1.01
N LYS A 199 20.04 11.83 2.02
CA LYS A 199 20.89 12.91 2.53
C LYS A 199 21.82 13.48 1.46
N LYS A 200 22.40 12.62 0.61
CA LYS A 200 23.24 13.04 -0.51
C LYS A 200 22.45 13.90 -1.51
N MET A 201 21.26 13.47 -1.91
CA MET A 201 20.40 14.23 -2.84
C MET A 201 19.95 15.57 -2.22
N LYS A 202 19.56 15.57 -0.93
CA LYS A 202 19.16 16.77 -0.20
C LYS A 202 20.28 17.81 -0.06
N LEU A 203 21.54 17.36 0.01
CA LEU A 203 22.71 18.24 0.02
C LEU A 203 22.98 18.87 -1.35
N GLN A 204 22.67 18.16 -2.43
CA GLN A 204 22.82 18.64 -3.81
C GLN A 204 21.70 19.61 -4.20
N ASP A 205 20.49 19.38 -3.70
CA ASP A 205 19.32 20.25 -3.90
C ASP A 205 18.54 20.40 -2.59
N ALA A 206 18.62 21.61 -2.01
CA ALA A 206 17.94 21.94 -0.76
C ALA A 206 16.42 21.92 -0.86
N THR A 207 15.82 21.93 -2.06
CA THR A 207 14.37 21.85 -2.27
C THR A 207 13.86 20.41 -2.32
N PHE A 208 14.73 19.44 -2.65
CA PHE A 208 14.42 18.02 -2.71
C PHE A 208 13.83 17.52 -1.39
N ASN A 209 12.75 16.74 -1.40
CA ASN A 209 12.09 16.28 -0.17
C ASN A 209 11.79 14.78 -0.18
N THR A 210 11.21 14.28 0.90
CA THR A 210 10.92 12.85 1.07
C THR A 210 9.86 12.33 0.09
N VAL A 211 9.03 13.19 -0.49
CA VAL A 211 8.12 12.81 -1.58
C VAL A 211 8.90 12.62 -2.86
N ASP A 212 9.80 13.53 -3.20
CA ASP A 212 10.62 13.43 -4.43
C ASP A 212 11.51 12.18 -4.40
N PHE A 213 12.05 11.83 -3.24
CA PHE A 213 12.79 10.57 -3.06
C PHE A 213 11.94 9.33 -3.35
N ARG A 214 10.67 9.33 -2.90
CA ARG A 214 9.75 8.23 -3.22
C ARG A 214 9.31 8.25 -4.68
N VAL A 215 9.18 9.42 -5.32
CA VAL A 215 8.93 9.52 -6.76
C VAL A 215 10.03 8.79 -7.53
N LEU A 216 11.31 9.03 -7.20
CA LEU A 216 12.43 8.33 -7.82
C LEU A 216 12.33 6.82 -7.61
N GLN A 217 12.07 6.37 -6.38
CA GLN A 217 11.95 4.94 -6.10
C GLN A 217 10.76 4.30 -6.82
N TYR A 218 9.59 4.92 -6.81
CA TYR A 218 8.34 4.31 -7.30
C TYR A 218 8.33 4.24 -8.83
N LYS A 219 9.02 5.16 -9.52
CA LYS A 219 9.07 5.23 -10.98
C LYS A 219 9.50 3.91 -11.62
N ASP A 220 10.39 3.16 -10.98
CA ASP A 220 10.93 1.91 -11.55
C ASP A 220 9.97 0.71 -11.42
N PHE A 221 8.87 0.83 -10.66
CA PHE A 221 7.98 -0.29 -10.35
C PHE A 221 6.55 -0.12 -10.87
N PHE A 222 6.11 1.12 -11.10
CA PHE A 222 4.74 1.44 -11.55
C PHE A 222 4.58 1.51 -13.06
#